data_AF-A0A151BG92-F1
#
_entry.id   AF-A0A151BG92-F1
#
_cell.length_a   1.000
_cell.length_b   1.000
_cell.length_c   1.000
_cell.angle_alpha   90.00
_cell.angle_beta   90.00
_cell.angle_gamma   90.00
#
_symmetry.space_group_name_H-M   'P 1'
#
loop_
_entity.id
_entity.type
_entity.pdbx_description
1 polymer ?
#
loop_
_entity_poly.entity_id
_entity_poly.type
_entity_poly.pdbx_seq_one_letter_code
_entity_poly.pdbx_strand_id
1 'polypeptide(L)'
;MRRTAEIAATTVFSAMAVALTLAKLTVPYPLLPYLKFDLSEVPVTVALFLLGPPPGLLSTVIYWLVLTLRAGDVLGPAMKFAAVASMMVGFALGAFLCRRLGRGRTAMIIVGLLLGAVARVLVMSLLNFVILTLVAPHYLEFATPLLASLGLPVGTRLGALLWIIILTAIYNLLHTLLAVLPAYVIAEAALRRVPGLLGESWLAEK
;
A
#
# COMPACT_ATOMS: atom_id res chain seq x y z
N MET A 1 -8.11 -14.18 19.67
CA MET A 1 -7.98 -13.00 20.56
C MET A 1 -9.31 -12.72 21.23
N ARG A 2 -9.35 -12.07 22.39
CA ARG A 2 -10.61 -11.45 22.87
C ARG A 2 -10.96 -10.34 21.87
N ARG A 3 -12.18 -10.37 21.29
CA ARG A 3 -12.61 -9.44 20.22
C ARG A 3 -12.28 -7.97 20.55
N THR A 4 -12.40 -7.58 21.82
CA THR A 4 -12.07 -6.24 22.32
C THR A 4 -10.62 -5.82 22.07
N ALA A 5 -9.66 -6.73 22.26
CA ALA A 5 -8.23 -6.43 22.07
C ALA A 5 -7.88 -6.25 20.59
N GLU A 6 -8.51 -7.02 19.70
CA GLU A 6 -8.33 -6.91 18.25
C GLU A 6 -8.86 -5.58 17.74
N ILE A 7 -10.06 -5.18 18.19
CA ILE A 7 -10.64 -3.87 17.87
C ILE A 7 -9.75 -2.73 18.40
N ALA A 8 -9.31 -2.81 19.66
CA ALA A 8 -8.44 -1.80 20.24
C ALA A 8 -7.12 -1.65 19.46
N ALA A 9 -6.46 -2.76 19.13
CA ALA A 9 -5.23 -2.75 18.34
C ALA A 9 -5.45 -2.17 16.93
N THR A 10 -6.54 -2.57 16.26
CA THR A 10 -6.94 -2.01 14.95
C THR A 10 -7.07 -0.50 15.01
N THR A 11 -7.76 0.01 16.03
CA THR A 11 -7.94 1.46 16.24
C THR A 11 -6.60 2.16 16.49
N VAL A 12 -5.71 1.58 17.29
CA VAL A 12 -4.38 2.16 17.57
C VAL A 12 -3.54 2.24 16.29
N PHE A 13 -3.46 1.17 15.49
CA PHE A 13 -2.71 1.20 14.23
C PHE A 13 -3.33 2.17 13.21
N SER A 14 -4.65 2.25 13.16
CA SER A 14 -5.37 3.23 12.33
C SER A 14 -5.06 4.66 12.74
N ALA A 15 -5.13 4.96 14.04
CA ALA A 15 -4.82 6.27 14.59
C ALA A 15 -3.36 6.66 14.34
N MET A 16 -2.42 5.71 14.45
CA MET A 16 -1.01 5.93 14.13
C MET A 16 -0.82 6.24 12.64
N ALA A 17 -1.47 5.51 11.73
CA ALA A 17 -1.43 5.79 10.29
C ALA A 17 -1.96 7.21 9.99
N VAL A 18 -3.10 7.57 10.58
CA VAL A 18 -3.65 8.93 10.49
C VAL A 18 -2.64 9.95 10.98
N ALA A 19 -2.08 9.78 12.18
CA ALA A 19 -1.12 10.72 12.77
C ALA A 19 0.11 10.94 11.87
N LEU A 20 0.68 9.88 11.27
CA LEU A 20 1.81 9.99 10.35
C LEU A 20 1.46 10.79 9.09
N THR A 21 0.27 10.57 8.51
CA THR A 21 -0.19 11.38 7.38
C THR A 21 -0.50 12.82 7.79
N LEU A 22 -1.02 13.04 9.00
CA LEU A 22 -1.25 14.39 9.54
C LEU A 22 0.05 15.17 9.69
N ALA A 23 1.11 14.48 10.14
CA ALA A 23 2.47 14.99 10.26
C ALA A 23 3.19 15.17 8.91
N LYS A 24 2.54 14.83 7.78
CA LYS A 24 3.10 14.92 6.42
C LYS A 24 4.45 14.21 6.28
N LEU A 25 4.58 13.04 6.92
CA LEU A 25 5.76 12.18 6.80
C LEU A 25 5.77 11.47 5.45
N THR A 26 5.95 12.27 4.41
CA THR A 26 5.90 11.87 3.02
C THR A 26 7.10 12.38 2.25
N VAL A 27 7.66 11.55 1.38
CA VAL A 27 8.77 11.93 0.49
C VAL A 27 8.26 11.91 -0.95
N PRO A 28 8.38 13.01 -1.73
CA PRO A 28 7.96 13.03 -3.12
C PRO A 28 8.82 12.10 -3.96
N TYR A 29 8.20 11.42 -4.92
CA TYR A 29 8.90 10.56 -5.86
C TYR A 29 9.68 11.41 -6.88
N PRO A 30 11.00 11.26 -7.03
CA PRO A 30 11.80 12.17 -7.86
C PRO A 30 11.35 12.28 -9.32
N LEU A 31 10.86 11.19 -9.92
CA LEU A 31 10.47 11.17 -11.33
C LEU A 31 9.04 11.69 -11.55
N LEU A 32 8.15 11.54 -10.56
CA LEU A 32 6.77 12.06 -10.59
C LEU A 32 6.43 12.68 -9.21
N PRO A 33 6.81 13.93 -8.92
CA PRO A 33 6.74 14.52 -7.57
C PRO A 33 5.34 14.65 -6.96
N TYR A 34 4.29 14.51 -7.78
CA TYR A 34 2.90 14.43 -7.29
C TYR A 34 2.60 13.09 -6.60
N LEU A 35 3.36 12.02 -6.91
CA LEU A 35 3.35 10.76 -6.17
C LEU A 35 4.24 10.90 -4.94
N LYS A 36 3.75 10.47 -3.78
CA LYS A 36 4.43 10.66 -2.50
C LYS A 36 4.48 9.36 -1.71
N PHE A 37 5.69 8.90 -1.44
CA PHE A 37 5.92 7.80 -0.50
C PHE A 37 5.47 8.25 0.88
N ASP A 38 4.46 7.59 1.44
CA ASP A 38 3.90 7.91 2.75
C ASP A 38 4.14 6.75 3.71
N LEU A 39 4.72 7.07 4.86
CA LEU A 39 5.03 6.13 5.93
C LEU A 39 3.78 5.63 6.68
N SER A 40 2.62 6.25 6.48
CA SER A 40 1.35 5.83 7.08
C SER A 40 0.94 4.41 6.69
N GLU A 41 1.44 3.88 5.57
CA GLU A 41 1.15 2.50 5.14
C GLU A 41 1.83 1.47 6.04
N VAL A 42 2.91 1.83 6.74
CA VAL A 42 3.66 0.94 7.63
C VAL A 42 2.79 0.49 8.83
N PRO A 43 2.19 1.38 9.67
CA PRO A 43 1.30 0.96 10.76
C PRO A 43 0.16 0.05 10.33
N VAL A 44 -0.47 0.33 9.19
CA VAL A 44 -1.60 -0.45 8.67
C VAL A 44 -1.12 -1.84 8.23
N THR A 45 0.07 -1.90 7.60
CA THR A 45 0.69 -3.18 7.21
C THR A 45 1.18 -3.97 8.43
N VAL A 46 1.61 -3.29 9.51
CA VAL A 46 1.88 -3.95 10.80
C VAL A 46 0.59 -4.58 11.35
N ALA A 47 -0.54 -3.88 11.28
CA ALA A 47 -1.83 -4.45 11.67
C ALA A 47 -2.20 -5.69 10.86
N LEU A 48 -1.92 -5.71 9.55
CA LEU A 48 -2.08 -6.90 8.71
C LEU A 48 -1.23 -8.08 9.22
N PHE A 49 0.05 -7.87 9.51
CA PHE A 49 0.95 -8.96 9.94
C PHE A 49 0.65 -9.48 11.33
N LEU A 50 0.24 -8.59 12.23
CA LEU A 50 -0.07 -8.92 13.60
C LEU A 50 -1.48 -9.52 13.74
N LEU A 51 -2.49 -8.85 13.22
CA LEU A 51 -3.91 -9.14 13.50
C LEU A 51 -4.59 -9.94 12.38
N GLY A 52 -4.04 -9.94 11.18
CA GLY A 52 -4.63 -10.61 10.02
C GLY A 52 -5.25 -9.66 8.99
N PRO A 53 -5.73 -10.22 7.85
CA PRO A 53 -6.28 -9.43 6.76
C PRO A 53 -7.49 -8.56 7.12
N PRO A 54 -8.52 -9.04 7.84
CA PRO A 54 -9.69 -8.20 8.13
C PRO A 54 -9.35 -6.95 8.97
N PRO A 55 -8.60 -7.05 10.08
CA PRO A 55 -8.17 -5.86 10.83
C PRO A 55 -7.25 -4.91 10.04
N GLY A 56 -6.33 -5.43 9.22
CA GLY A 56 -5.48 -4.61 8.36
C GLY A 56 -6.27 -3.82 7.32
N LEU A 57 -7.23 -4.47 6.65
CA LEU A 57 -8.12 -3.82 5.68
C LEU A 57 -9.03 -2.79 6.36
N LEU A 58 -9.60 -3.12 7.52
CA LEU A 58 -10.42 -2.17 8.29
C LEU A 58 -9.62 -0.93 8.68
N SER A 59 -8.35 -1.11 9.08
CA SER A 59 -7.45 0.00 9.38
C SER A 59 -7.22 0.90 8.17
N THR A 60 -7.13 0.31 6.97
CA THR A 60 -7.01 1.04 5.71
C THR A 60 -8.26 1.85 5.39
N VAL A 61 -9.45 1.31 5.67
CA VAL A 61 -10.73 2.01 5.48
C VAL A 61 -10.84 3.22 6.41
N ILE A 62 -10.54 3.05 7.71
CA ILE A 62 -10.57 4.15 8.69
C ILE A 62 -9.60 5.26 8.26
N TYR A 63 -8.37 4.87 7.90
CA TYR A 63 -7.35 5.76 7.40
C TYR A 63 -7.82 6.57 6.18
N TRP A 64 -8.44 5.90 5.20
CA TRP A 64 -8.99 6.54 4.00
C TRP A 64 -10.11 7.54 4.29
N LEU A 65 -11.05 7.19 5.18
CA LEU A 65 -12.16 8.06 5.55
C LEU A 65 -11.64 9.36 6.17
N VAL A 66 -10.72 9.27 7.12
CA VAL A 66 -10.15 10.44 7.78
C VAL A 66 -9.41 11.32 6.78
N LEU A 67 -8.65 10.72 5.87
CA LEU A 67 -7.92 11.47 4.85
C LEU A 67 -8.85 12.19 3.88
N THR A 68 -9.94 11.52 3.44
CA THR A 68 -10.95 12.10 2.54
C THR A 68 -11.64 13.30 3.19
N LEU A 69 -12.05 13.17 4.46
CA LEU A 69 -12.69 14.25 5.21
C LEU A 69 -11.76 15.46 5.41
N ARG A 70 -10.45 15.22 5.58
CA ARG A 70 -9.47 16.29 5.80
C ARG A 70 -9.02 16.96 4.51
N ALA A 71 -8.78 16.19 3.45
CA ALA A 71 -8.15 16.69 2.22
C ALA A 71 -9.11 17.57 1.40
N GLY A 72 -10.42 17.37 1.51
CA GLY A 72 -11.40 18.03 0.65
C GLY A 72 -11.34 17.56 -0.82
N ASP A 73 -10.50 16.57 -1.11
CA ASP A 73 -10.41 15.86 -2.39
C ASP A 73 -10.67 14.37 -2.14
N VAL A 74 -11.43 13.75 -3.04
CA VAL A 74 -11.81 12.34 -2.99
C VAL A 74 -10.84 11.48 -3.79
N LEU A 75 -10.26 12.01 -4.88
CA LEU A 75 -9.50 11.22 -5.83
C LEU A 75 -8.16 10.77 -5.26
N GLY A 76 -7.38 11.68 -4.68
CA GLY A 76 -6.10 11.34 -4.05
C GLY A 76 -6.23 10.27 -2.95
N PRO A 77 -7.10 10.48 -1.95
CA PRO A 77 -7.33 9.49 -0.89
C PRO A 77 -7.87 8.15 -1.42
N ALA A 78 -8.77 8.17 -2.41
CA ALA A 78 -9.30 6.94 -3.02
C ALA A 78 -8.21 6.15 -3.76
N MET A 79 -7.33 6.82 -4.52
CA MET A 79 -6.20 6.18 -5.19
C MET A 79 -5.27 5.51 -4.18
N LYS A 80 -4.98 6.20 -3.08
CA LYS A 80 -4.16 5.64 -2.01
C LYS A 80 -4.83 4.44 -1.34
N PHE A 81 -6.12 4.54 -1.03
CA PHE A 81 -6.88 3.43 -0.48
C PHE A 81 -6.83 2.20 -1.39
N ALA A 82 -7.10 2.39 -2.69
CA ALA A 82 -7.05 1.32 -3.67
C ALA A 82 -5.64 0.69 -3.75
N ALA A 83 -4.57 1.49 -3.65
CA ALA A 83 -3.19 1.01 -3.65
C ALA A 83 -2.89 0.11 -2.44
N VAL A 84 -3.26 0.55 -1.24
CA VAL A 84 -3.03 -0.21 0.00
C VAL A 84 -3.92 -1.45 0.06
N ALA A 85 -5.21 -1.31 -0.25
CA ALA A 85 -6.16 -2.41 -0.21
C ALA A 85 -5.79 -3.53 -1.20
N SER A 86 -5.46 -3.18 -2.45
CA SER A 86 -5.02 -4.17 -3.44
C SER A 86 -3.72 -4.88 -3.04
N MET A 87 -2.76 -4.14 -2.48
CA MET A 87 -1.53 -4.72 -1.93
C MET A 87 -1.83 -5.72 -0.81
N MET A 88 -2.69 -5.35 0.14
CA MET A 88 -3.06 -6.22 1.26
C MET A 88 -3.81 -7.47 0.83
N VAL A 89 -4.73 -7.34 -0.12
CA VAL A 89 -5.46 -8.48 -0.70
C VAL A 89 -4.51 -9.42 -1.43
N GLY A 90 -3.60 -8.88 -2.26
CA GLY A 90 -2.59 -9.68 -2.95
C GLY A 90 -1.65 -10.40 -1.98
N PHE A 91 -1.23 -9.72 -0.91
CA PHE A 91 -0.41 -10.31 0.14
C PHE A 91 -1.15 -11.44 0.87
N ALA A 92 -2.38 -11.20 1.31
CA ALA A 92 -3.20 -12.17 2.00
C ALA A 92 -3.46 -13.41 1.15
N LEU A 93 -3.71 -13.23 -0.15
CA LEU A 93 -3.87 -14.32 -1.11
C LEU A 93 -2.59 -15.16 -1.22
N GLY A 94 -1.42 -14.53 -1.36
CA GLY A 94 -0.14 -15.24 -1.44
C GLY A 94 0.19 -16.04 -0.18
N ALA A 95 -0.01 -15.43 1.00
CA ALA A 95 0.16 -16.12 2.26
C ALA A 95 -0.84 -17.29 2.41
N PHE A 96 -2.10 -17.11 2.02
CA PHE A 96 -3.11 -18.16 2.04
C PHE A 96 -2.76 -19.34 1.12
N LEU A 97 -2.30 -19.08 -0.11
CA LEU A 97 -1.88 -20.11 -1.05
C LEU A 97 -0.68 -20.90 -0.51
N CYS A 98 0.34 -20.21 0.02
CA CYS A 98 1.48 -20.87 0.65
C CYS A 98 1.06 -21.77 1.82
N ARG A 99 0.15 -21.29 2.68
CA ARG A 99 -0.38 -22.08 3.80
C ARG A 99 -1.14 -23.31 3.33
N ARG A 100 -1.96 -23.19 2.27
CA ARG A 100 -2.67 -24.33 1.66
C ARG A 100 -1.71 -25.38 1.08
N LEU A 101 -0.55 -24.95 0.60
CA LEU A 101 0.50 -25.80 0.05
C LEU A 101 1.49 -26.31 1.10
N GLY A 102 1.21 -26.11 2.40
CA GLY A 102 2.10 -26.53 3.49
C GLY A 102 3.46 -25.85 3.49
N ARG A 103 3.56 -24.65 2.90
CA ARG A 103 4.82 -23.89 2.82
C ARG A 103 5.03 -23.08 4.10
N GLY A 104 6.29 -22.96 4.49
CA GLY A 104 6.69 -22.23 5.67
C GLY A 104 6.44 -20.72 5.61
N ARG A 105 6.63 -20.06 6.76
CA ARG A 105 6.42 -18.63 6.98
C ARG A 105 7.20 -17.76 5.99
N THR A 106 8.46 -18.12 5.71
CA THR A 106 9.30 -17.40 4.74
C THR A 106 8.67 -17.38 3.36
N ALA A 107 8.10 -18.51 2.91
CA ALA A 107 7.41 -18.58 1.64
C ALA A 107 6.14 -17.73 1.64
N MET A 108 5.36 -17.73 2.73
CA MET A 108 4.18 -16.87 2.87
C MET A 108 4.53 -15.38 2.73
N ILE A 109 5.65 -14.93 3.32
CA ILE A 109 6.11 -13.54 3.24
C ILE A 109 6.58 -13.21 1.82
N ILE A 110 7.40 -14.06 1.20
CA ILE A 110 7.95 -13.79 -0.14
C ILE A 110 6.83 -13.79 -1.18
N VAL A 111 6.01 -14.84 -1.21
CA VAL A 111 4.91 -14.95 -2.18
C VAL A 111 3.83 -13.90 -1.91
N GLY A 112 3.55 -13.61 -0.64
CA GLY A 112 2.68 -12.50 -0.25
C GLY A 112 3.20 -11.15 -0.76
N LEU A 113 4.48 -10.85 -0.56
CA LEU A 113 5.09 -9.62 -1.06
C LEU A 113 5.00 -9.54 -2.60
N LEU A 114 5.31 -10.62 -3.30
CA LEU A 114 5.24 -10.68 -4.76
C LEU A 114 3.81 -10.45 -5.27
N LEU A 115 2.83 -11.18 -4.74
CA LEU A 115 1.44 -11.03 -5.16
C LEU A 115 0.83 -9.70 -4.71
N GLY A 116 1.23 -9.17 -3.55
CA GLY A 116 0.85 -7.82 -3.10
C GLY A 116 1.40 -6.73 -4.04
N ALA A 117 2.67 -6.82 -4.42
CA ALA A 117 3.29 -5.90 -5.36
C ALA A 117 2.62 -5.97 -6.74
N VAL A 118 2.40 -7.18 -7.28
CA VAL A 118 1.72 -7.38 -8.57
C VAL A 118 0.29 -6.82 -8.52
N ALA A 119 -0.48 -7.15 -7.47
CA ALA A 119 -1.85 -6.64 -7.32
C ALA A 119 -1.89 -5.12 -7.26
N ARG A 120 -1.01 -4.49 -6.46
CA ARG A 120 -0.91 -3.03 -6.38
C ARG A 120 -0.56 -2.42 -7.73
N VAL A 121 0.45 -2.94 -8.41
CA VAL A 121 0.90 -2.43 -9.72
C VAL A 121 -0.21 -2.55 -10.75
N LEU A 122 -0.90 -3.69 -10.84
CA LEU A 122 -1.97 -3.90 -11.81
C LEU A 122 -3.15 -2.94 -11.55
N VAL A 123 -3.63 -2.86 -10.31
CA VAL A 123 -4.75 -1.99 -9.94
C VAL A 123 -4.39 -0.52 -10.14
N MET A 124 -3.18 -0.11 -9.74
CA MET A 124 -2.74 1.27 -9.92
C MET A 124 -2.47 1.63 -11.38
N SER A 125 -1.97 0.71 -12.19
CA SER A 125 -1.80 0.96 -13.63
C SER A 125 -3.16 1.12 -14.31
N LEU A 126 -4.12 0.26 -13.99
CA LEU A 126 -5.48 0.35 -14.51
C LEU A 126 -6.17 1.65 -14.08
N LEU A 127 -6.11 2.01 -12.80
CA LEU A 127 -6.74 3.24 -12.31
C LEU A 127 -6.07 4.50 -12.87
N ASN A 128 -4.73 4.54 -12.98
CA ASN A 128 -4.06 5.66 -13.63
C ASN A 128 -4.41 5.75 -15.11
N PHE A 129 -4.53 4.62 -15.82
CA PHE A 129 -5.00 4.61 -17.20
C PHE A 129 -6.41 5.22 -17.31
N VAL A 130 -7.35 4.76 -16.49
CA VAL A 130 -8.74 5.29 -16.47
C VAL A 130 -8.76 6.78 -16.12
N ILE A 131 -7.96 7.21 -15.15
CA ILE A 131 -7.91 8.62 -14.74
C ILE A 131 -7.36 9.50 -15.86
N LEU A 132 -6.24 9.12 -16.47
CA LEU A 132 -5.56 9.93 -17.50
C LEU A 132 -6.28 9.91 -18.86
N THR A 133 -7.20 8.98 -19.08
CA THR A 133 -7.94 8.86 -20.35
C THR A 133 -9.39 9.32 -20.25
N LEU A 134 -10.08 9.03 -19.15
CA LEU A 134 -11.53 9.22 -19.02
C LEU A 134 -11.92 10.23 -17.95
N VAL A 135 -11.33 10.16 -16.75
CA VAL A 135 -11.79 10.95 -15.58
C VAL A 135 -11.23 12.37 -15.59
N ALA A 136 -9.92 12.49 -15.78
CA ALA A 136 -9.22 13.77 -15.72
C ALA A 136 -8.02 13.78 -16.70
N PRO A 137 -8.29 13.87 -18.02
CA PRO A 137 -7.26 13.86 -19.05
C PRO A 137 -6.23 14.99 -18.92
N HIS A 138 -6.61 16.12 -18.30
CA HIS A 138 -5.72 17.26 -18.09
C HIS A 138 -4.48 16.92 -17.25
N TYR A 139 -4.52 15.86 -16.42
CA TYR A 139 -3.35 15.43 -15.66
C TYR A 139 -2.23 14.91 -16.56
N LEU A 140 -2.58 14.39 -17.73
CA LEU A 140 -1.61 13.94 -18.72
C LEU A 140 -0.85 15.14 -19.30
N GLU A 141 -1.56 16.23 -19.59
CA GLU A 141 -0.97 17.49 -20.07
C GLU A 141 -0.06 18.10 -19.00
N PHE A 142 -0.48 18.06 -17.74
CA PHE A 142 0.34 18.53 -16.61
C PHE A 142 1.64 17.72 -16.44
N ALA A 143 1.58 16.39 -16.61
CA ALA A 143 2.72 15.51 -16.43
C ALA A 143 3.70 15.51 -17.62
N THR A 144 3.25 15.87 -18.82
CA THR A 144 4.07 15.77 -20.04
C THR A 144 5.34 16.65 -20.01
N PRO A 145 5.30 17.94 -19.59
CA PRO A 145 6.51 18.77 -19.46
C PRO A 145 7.51 18.22 -18.46
N LEU A 146 7.04 17.58 -17.39
CA LEU A 146 7.89 16.94 -16.40
C LEU A 146 8.62 15.74 -16.98
N LEU A 147 7.96 14.91 -17.78
CA LEU A 147 8.62 13.78 -18.45
C LEU A 147 9.62 14.27 -19.51
N ALA A 148 9.28 15.35 -20.22
CA ALA A 148 10.17 15.97 -21.20
C ALA A 148 11.44 16.54 -20.53
N SER A 149 11.33 17.12 -19.33
CA SER A 149 12.50 17.61 -18.58
C SER A 149 13.43 16.50 -18.07
N LEU A 150 12.91 15.27 -17.96
CA LEU A 150 13.68 14.05 -17.71
C LEU A 150 14.32 13.46 -18.98
N GLY A 151 14.11 14.08 -20.15
CA GLY A 151 14.64 13.62 -21.44
C GLY A 151 13.88 12.42 -22.03
N LEU A 152 12.66 12.12 -21.55
CA LEU A 152 11.88 10.99 -22.04
C LEU A 152 11.17 11.33 -23.37
N PRO A 153 11.07 10.38 -24.32
CA PRO A 153 10.41 10.61 -25.60
C PRO A 153 8.89 10.66 -25.44
N VAL A 154 8.34 11.87 -25.28
CA VAL A 154 6.92 12.13 -25.05
C VAL A 154 6.23 12.87 -26.20
N GLY A 155 6.75 12.72 -27.42
CA GLY A 155 6.21 13.40 -28.62
C GLY A 155 4.79 12.97 -29.03
N THR A 156 4.21 11.95 -28.39
CA THR A 156 2.83 11.52 -28.61
C THR A 156 2.09 11.36 -27.29
N ARG A 157 0.76 11.56 -27.33
CA ARG A 157 -0.12 11.35 -26.16
C ARG A 157 0.00 9.93 -25.59
N LEU A 158 0.09 8.93 -26.47
CA LEU A 158 0.29 7.54 -26.07
C LEU A 158 1.65 7.32 -25.40
N GLY A 159 2.72 7.92 -25.95
CA GLY A 159 4.06 7.86 -25.36
C GLY A 159 4.10 8.43 -23.94
N ALA A 160 3.53 9.61 -23.72
CA ALA A 160 3.43 10.21 -22.38
C ALA A 160 2.65 9.32 -21.40
N LEU A 161 1.52 8.76 -21.83
CA LEU A 161 0.71 7.87 -21.02
C LEU A 161 1.47 6.59 -20.63
N LEU A 162 2.17 5.96 -21.57
CA LEU A 162 2.97 4.77 -21.30
C LEU A 162 4.09 5.06 -20.30
N TRP A 163 4.79 6.18 -20.45
CA TRP A 163 5.83 6.58 -19.50
C TRP A 163 5.27 6.80 -18.09
N ILE A 164 4.12 7.47 -17.96
CA ILE A 164 3.50 7.66 -16.64
C ILE A 164 3.11 6.34 -16.02
N ILE A 165 2.53 5.42 -16.79
CA ILE A 165 2.15 4.09 -16.28
C ILE A 165 3.39 3.32 -15.83
N ILE A 166 4.48 3.31 -16.62
CA ILE A 166 5.74 2.64 -16.26
C ILE A 166 6.33 3.24 -14.99
N LEU A 167 6.46 4.56 -14.91
CA LEU A 167 7.02 5.25 -13.74
C LEU A 167 6.16 5.06 -12.50
N THR A 168 4.83 5.02 -12.68
CA THR A 168 3.87 4.75 -11.60
C THR A 168 3.93 3.29 -11.15
N ALA A 169 4.17 2.35 -12.05
CA ALA A 169 4.40 0.94 -11.70
C ALA A 169 5.67 0.78 -10.86
N ILE A 170 6.77 1.43 -11.26
CA ILE A 170 8.03 1.45 -10.48
C ILE A 170 7.79 2.07 -9.11
N TYR A 171 7.11 3.22 -9.04
CA TYR A 171 6.73 3.85 -7.78
C TYR A 171 5.95 2.89 -6.87
N ASN A 172 4.95 2.19 -7.39
CA ASN A 172 4.13 1.27 -6.60
C ASN A 172 4.90 0.04 -6.13
N LEU A 173 5.86 -0.45 -6.92
CA LEU A 173 6.76 -1.52 -6.50
C LEU A 173 7.62 -1.06 -5.32
N LEU A 174 8.26 0.11 -5.43
CA LEU A 174 9.08 0.69 -4.37
C LEU A 174 8.25 1.00 -3.11
N HIS A 175 7.04 1.51 -3.27
CA HIS A 175 6.16 1.84 -2.15
C HIS A 175 5.66 0.57 -1.44
N THR A 176 5.43 -0.50 -2.18
CA THR A 176 5.14 -1.82 -1.58
C THR A 176 6.29 -2.28 -0.68
N LEU A 177 7.53 -2.18 -1.15
CA LEU A 177 8.70 -2.52 -0.34
C LEU A 177 8.81 -1.64 0.91
N LEU A 178 8.58 -0.34 0.75
CA LEU A 178 8.59 0.63 1.85
C LEU A 178 7.50 0.33 2.90
N ALA A 179 6.34 -0.14 2.49
CA ALA A 179 5.26 -0.50 3.41
C ALA A 179 5.52 -1.85 4.10
N VAL A 180 5.94 -2.87 3.34
CA VAL A 180 6.04 -4.25 3.81
C VAL A 180 7.31 -4.51 4.62
N LEU A 181 8.49 -4.07 4.18
CA LEU A 181 9.75 -4.43 4.84
C LEU A 181 9.84 -3.87 6.27
N PRO A 182 9.60 -2.57 6.52
CA PRO A 182 9.61 -2.04 7.88
C PRO A 182 8.50 -2.66 8.74
N ALA A 183 7.31 -2.88 8.16
CA ALA A 183 6.21 -3.50 8.88
C ALA A 183 6.56 -4.93 9.32
N TYR A 184 7.25 -5.70 8.47
CA TYR A 184 7.71 -7.04 8.81
C TYR A 184 8.71 -7.01 9.96
N VAL A 185 9.71 -6.12 9.90
CA VAL A 185 10.71 -5.97 10.96
C VAL A 185 10.05 -5.59 12.30
N ILE A 186 9.10 -4.64 12.27
CA ILE A 186 8.36 -4.20 13.46
C ILE A 186 7.50 -5.34 14.01
N ALA A 187 6.74 -6.03 13.16
CA ALA A 187 5.88 -7.13 13.57
C ALA A 187 6.69 -8.30 14.17
N GLU A 188 7.81 -8.66 13.54
CA GLU A 188 8.72 -9.68 14.05
C GLU A 188 9.32 -9.29 15.41
N ALA A 189 9.77 -8.04 15.54
CA ALA A 189 10.31 -7.52 16.79
C ALA A 189 9.28 -7.52 17.93
N ALA A 190 8.00 -7.28 17.61
CA ALA A 190 6.89 -7.32 18.57
C ALA A 190 6.58 -8.77 19.00
N LEU A 191 6.47 -9.70 18.04
CA LEU A 191 6.18 -11.12 18.31
C LEU A 191 7.27 -11.78 19.16
N ARG A 192 8.55 -11.44 18.94
CA ARG A 192 9.66 -11.97 19.74
C ARG A 192 9.67 -11.48 21.19
N ARG A 193 9.21 -10.24 21.44
CA ARG A 193 9.26 -9.61 22.77
C ARG A 193 8.05 -9.92 23.63
N VAL A 194 6.91 -10.17 23.01
CA VAL A 194 5.69 -10.51 23.73
C VAL A 194 5.10 -11.79 23.15
N PRO A 195 5.67 -12.96 23.50
CA PRO A 195 5.12 -14.24 23.10
C PRO A 195 3.68 -14.35 23.65
N GLY A 196 2.69 -14.50 22.78
CA GLY A 196 1.28 -14.55 23.16
C GLY A 196 0.54 -13.21 23.13
N LEU A 197 1.17 -12.10 22.68
CA LEU A 197 0.47 -10.84 22.38
C LEU A 197 -0.72 -11.08 21.44
N LEU A 198 -0.59 -12.08 20.57
CA LEU A 198 -1.52 -12.48 19.54
C LEU A 198 -1.45 -14.01 19.45
N GLY A 199 -2.58 -14.70 19.67
CA GLY A 199 -2.66 -16.14 19.40
C GLY A 199 -2.19 -16.41 17.99
N GLU A 200 -1.48 -17.54 17.78
CA GLU A 200 -0.70 -17.88 16.58
C GLU A 200 -0.90 -16.91 15.42
N SER A 201 0.09 -16.02 15.21
CA SER A 201 0.06 -15.10 14.08
C SER A 201 -0.40 -15.88 12.85
N TRP A 202 -1.30 -15.33 12.04
CA TRP A 202 -1.85 -16.08 10.91
C TRP A 202 -0.78 -16.47 9.86
N LEU A 203 0.46 -15.97 10.04
CA LEU A 203 1.69 -16.28 9.33
C LEU A 203 2.61 -17.25 10.10
N ALA A 204 2.19 -17.78 11.25
CA ALA A 204 2.91 -18.79 12.00
C ALA A 204 2.85 -20.13 11.26
N GLU A 205 3.97 -20.85 11.28
CA GLU A 205 4.00 -22.26 10.91
C GLU A 205 3.24 -23.05 11.97
N LYS A 206 2.31 -23.90 11.51
CA LYS A 206 1.73 -24.95 12.35
C LYS A 206 2.63 -26.16 12.33
#